data_AF-A0A1I1BD27-F1
#
_entry.id   AF-A0A1I1BD27-F1
#
_cell.length_a   1.000
_cell.length_b   1.000
_cell.length_c   1.000
_cell.angle_alpha   90.00
_cell.angle_beta   90.00
_cell.angle_gamma   90.00
#
_symmetry.space_group_name_H-M   'P 1'
#
loop_
_entity.id
_entity.type
_entity.pdbx_description
1 polymer ?
#
loop_
_entity_poly.entity_id
_entity_poly.type
_entity_poly.pdbx_seq_one_letter_code
_entity_poly.pdbx_strand_id
1 'polypeptide(L)'
;MRPVTPLTLPGMCWPLQASTGHLGVTTTLITGHFRAGAGQDAIVQCALVPAGKFRNGALRHWCRTHQHYWGTQADLADAQATQQRRCRQHASPMGYVLYPALFDPMQCHAATLRLDQDGMLQLRARADLGGALLVRDAPALAIDCRALSGVFHPDIVQLNITPPAAQAFAAALQAGVPLDCSDCARCGHPHLDLGSFAQAPHRRHTCGHCGHDASHSASAIVSTPLWRLRAFALRHPQRFAQCL
;
A
#
# COMPACT_ATOMS: atom_id res chain seq x y z
N MET A 1 -25.35 24.13 -7.45
CA MET A 1 -24.34 23.52 -6.54
C MET A 1 -23.02 24.22 -6.75
N ARG A 2 -22.40 24.78 -5.70
CA ARG A 2 -21.03 25.32 -5.81
C ARG A 2 -20.07 24.17 -6.10
N PRO A 3 -19.13 24.29 -7.06
CA PRO A 3 -18.11 23.28 -7.27
C PRO A 3 -17.28 23.17 -5.98
N VAL A 4 -17.34 22.01 -5.33
CA VAL A 4 -16.50 21.73 -4.17
C VAL A 4 -15.10 21.51 -4.70
N THR A 5 -14.21 22.48 -4.52
CA THR A 5 -12.79 22.32 -4.85
C THR A 5 -12.23 21.15 -4.04
N PRO A 6 -11.62 20.15 -4.68
CA PRO A 6 -11.11 19.01 -3.95
C PRO A 6 -9.92 19.43 -3.08
N LEU A 7 -9.87 18.91 -1.85
CA LEU A 7 -8.80 19.20 -0.90
C LEU A 7 -7.59 18.33 -1.21
N THR A 8 -6.40 18.92 -1.24
CA THR A 8 -5.12 18.22 -1.39
C THR A 8 -4.41 18.22 -0.03
N LEU A 9 -4.30 17.05 0.61
CA LEU A 9 -3.79 16.92 1.97
C LEU A 9 -2.75 15.80 2.07
N PRO A 10 -1.74 15.93 2.96
CA PRO A 10 -0.91 14.80 3.36
C PRO A 10 -1.78 13.66 3.92
N GLY A 11 -1.69 12.46 3.37
CA GLY A 11 -2.53 11.35 3.80
C GLY A 11 -2.22 10.01 3.15
N MET A 12 -2.88 8.98 3.67
CA MET A 12 -2.97 7.65 3.07
C MET A 12 -4.43 7.38 2.73
N CYS A 13 -4.68 6.73 1.61
CA CYS A 13 -6.01 6.25 1.27
C CYS A 13 -5.94 4.83 0.73
N TRP A 14 -6.95 4.02 1.03
CA TRP A 14 -7.03 2.66 0.54
C TRP A 14 -8.45 2.17 0.23
N PRO A 15 -8.61 1.38 -0.84
CA PRO A 15 -9.86 0.70 -1.11
C PRO A 15 -10.09 -0.36 -0.03
N LEU A 16 -11.32 -0.43 0.45
CA LEU A 16 -11.70 -1.38 1.50
C LEU A 16 -11.75 -2.83 0.99
N GLN A 17 -11.96 -3.01 -0.32
CA GLN A 17 -12.25 -4.31 -0.92
C GLN A 17 -11.27 -4.74 -2.03
N ALA A 18 -10.26 -3.93 -2.35
CA ALA A 18 -9.41 -4.19 -3.51
C ALA A 18 -8.05 -4.81 -3.16
N SER A 19 -7.53 -5.54 -4.15
CA SER A 19 -6.24 -6.21 -4.12
C SER A 19 -5.20 -5.54 -5.03
N THR A 20 -3.94 -5.68 -4.64
CA THR A 20 -2.71 -5.30 -5.35
C THR A 20 -2.33 -3.81 -5.33
N GLY A 21 -1.71 -3.38 -4.22
CA GLY A 21 -0.37 -2.81 -4.21
C GLY A 21 -0.07 -1.38 -4.65
N HIS A 22 -0.86 -0.38 -4.27
CA HIS A 22 -0.43 1.03 -4.16
C HIS A 22 -1.43 1.84 -3.33
N LEU A 23 -1.24 1.83 -2.01
CA LEU A 23 -2.09 2.54 -1.05
C LEU A 23 -1.38 3.77 -0.45
N GLY A 24 -0.28 4.16 -1.08
CA GLY A 24 0.41 5.42 -0.83
C GLY A 24 1.92 5.29 -0.89
N VAL A 25 2.44 4.81 -2.02
CA VAL A 25 3.88 4.85 -2.25
C VAL A 25 4.12 5.67 -3.50
N THR A 26 4.18 6.98 -3.29
CA THR A 26 4.93 8.00 -4.07
C THR A 26 4.40 9.39 -3.75
N THR A 27 3.11 9.51 -3.40
CA THR A 27 2.50 10.81 -3.09
C THR A 27 2.09 10.86 -1.63
N THR A 28 2.67 11.81 -0.90
CA THR A 28 2.13 12.20 0.41
C THR A 28 0.76 12.85 0.25
N LEU A 29 0.45 13.40 -0.92
CA LEU A 29 -0.78 14.13 -1.19
C LEU A 29 -1.89 13.22 -1.73
N ILE A 30 -3.08 13.33 -1.13
CA ILE A 30 -4.32 12.75 -1.63
C ILE A 30 -5.33 13.88 -1.94
N THR A 31 -6.11 13.70 -3.01
CA THR A 31 -7.09 14.70 -3.47
C THR A 31 -8.50 14.09 -3.44
N GLY A 32 -9.39 14.65 -2.63
CA GLY A 32 -10.73 14.07 -2.43
C GLY A 32 -11.61 14.79 -1.43
N HIS A 33 -12.68 14.11 -1.02
CA HIS A 33 -13.59 14.53 0.03
C HIS A 33 -13.35 13.72 1.30
N PHE A 34 -13.08 14.42 2.40
CA PHE A 34 -12.75 13.85 3.72
C PHE A 34 -13.66 14.50 4.76
N ARG A 35 -14.23 13.70 5.66
CA ARG A 35 -15.11 14.20 6.72
C ARG A 35 -14.39 14.45 8.05
N ALA A 36 -13.26 13.79 8.28
CA ALA A 36 -12.49 13.84 9.50
C ALA A 36 -10.98 13.67 9.23
N GLY A 37 -10.17 13.53 10.28
CA GLY A 37 -8.75 13.20 10.17
C GLY A 37 -8.47 11.74 9.76
N ALA A 38 -9.45 10.85 9.92
CA ALA A 38 -9.40 9.45 9.48
C ALA A 38 -10.83 8.91 9.32
N GLY A 39 -11.00 7.86 8.52
CA GLY A 39 -12.31 7.23 8.33
C GLY A 39 -12.31 6.18 7.22
N GLN A 40 -13.50 5.74 6.83
CA GLN A 40 -13.73 4.74 5.78
C GLN A 40 -14.67 5.22 4.68
N ASP A 41 -14.97 6.52 4.65
CA ASP A 41 -15.96 7.16 3.79
C ASP A 41 -15.34 8.20 2.84
N ALA A 42 -14.02 8.16 2.63
CA ALA A 42 -13.38 9.05 1.68
C ALA A 42 -13.78 8.71 0.25
N ILE A 43 -14.05 9.76 -0.54
CA ILE A 43 -14.21 9.67 -1.99
C ILE A 43 -13.00 10.37 -2.61
N VAL A 44 -12.10 9.59 -3.21
CA VAL A 44 -10.80 10.06 -3.70
C VAL A 44 -10.81 10.10 -5.23
N GLN A 45 -10.19 11.12 -5.81
CA GLN A 45 -10.15 11.26 -7.25
C GLN A 45 -9.27 10.19 -7.92
N CYS A 46 -9.64 9.80 -9.14
CA CYS A 46 -8.87 8.83 -9.92
C CYS A 46 -7.53 9.42 -10.40
N ALA A 47 -6.42 8.75 -10.09
CA ALA A 47 -5.13 8.99 -10.72
C ALA A 47 -4.85 7.88 -11.76
N LEU A 48 -5.17 8.13 -13.03
CA LEU A 48 -5.00 7.17 -14.13
C LEU A 48 -3.63 7.32 -14.80
N VAL A 49 -2.87 6.23 -14.89
CA VAL A 49 -1.55 6.19 -15.56
C VAL A 49 -1.51 5.13 -16.68
N PRO A 50 -0.67 5.28 -17.71
CA PRO A 50 -0.54 4.27 -18.76
C PRO A 50 -0.02 2.91 -18.27
N ALA A 51 -0.74 1.84 -18.59
CA ALA A 51 -0.48 0.46 -18.15
C ALA A 51 -0.37 -0.55 -19.32
N GLY A 52 0.06 -0.07 -20.48
CA GLY A 52 0.28 -0.88 -21.68
C GLY A 52 -0.98 -1.04 -22.53
N LYS A 53 -1.19 -2.24 -23.07
CA LYS A 53 -2.35 -2.57 -23.92
C LYS A 53 -3.08 -3.80 -23.38
N PHE A 54 -4.38 -3.86 -23.62
CA PHE A 54 -5.16 -5.09 -23.46
C PHE A 54 -4.80 -6.10 -24.56
N ARG A 55 -5.27 -7.35 -24.41
CA ARG A 55 -5.03 -8.43 -25.40
C ARG A 55 -5.56 -8.11 -26.79
N ASN A 56 -6.60 -7.28 -26.89
CA ASN A 56 -7.17 -6.79 -28.15
C ASN A 56 -6.43 -5.56 -28.72
N GLY A 57 -5.28 -5.18 -28.16
CA GLY A 57 -4.48 -4.04 -28.61
C GLY A 57 -4.95 -2.66 -28.11
N ALA A 58 -6.11 -2.56 -27.44
CA ALA A 58 -6.61 -1.30 -26.90
C ALA A 58 -5.71 -0.77 -25.78
N LEU A 59 -5.59 0.55 -25.66
CA LEU A 59 -4.79 1.19 -24.61
C LEU A 59 -5.37 0.89 -23.22
N ARG A 60 -4.51 0.41 -22.33
CA ARG A 60 -4.84 0.09 -20.94
C ARG A 60 -4.23 1.12 -20.02
N HIS A 61 -5.03 1.61 -19.08
CA HIS A 61 -4.60 2.50 -18.01
C HIS A 61 -4.83 1.84 -16.67
N TRP A 62 -4.12 2.31 -15.66
CA TRP A 62 -4.22 1.84 -14.29
C TRP A 62 -4.57 3.00 -13.38
N CYS A 63 -5.62 2.83 -12.59
CA CYS A 63 -5.97 3.76 -11.54
C CYS A 63 -5.12 3.48 -10.31
N ARG A 64 -4.15 4.34 -9.99
CA ARG A 64 -3.31 4.22 -8.79
C ARG A 64 -4.09 4.37 -7.49
N THR A 65 -5.19 5.12 -7.52
CA THR A 65 -6.05 5.36 -6.35
C THR A 65 -6.89 4.13 -6.01
N HIS A 66 -7.63 3.61 -6.98
CA HIS A 66 -8.62 2.55 -6.76
C HIS A 66 -8.15 1.17 -7.21
N GLN A 67 -6.92 1.08 -7.72
CA GLN A 67 -6.29 -0.16 -8.19
C GLN A 67 -7.14 -0.91 -9.19
N HIS A 68 -7.52 -0.20 -10.27
CA HIS A 68 -8.37 -0.76 -11.29
C HIS A 68 -7.89 -0.40 -12.70
N TYR A 69 -7.98 -1.37 -13.61
CA TYR A 69 -7.74 -1.09 -15.02
C TYR A 69 -8.85 -0.22 -15.60
N TRP A 70 -8.48 0.65 -16.53
CA TRP A 70 -9.38 1.52 -17.26
C TRP A 70 -9.02 1.45 -18.75
N GLY A 71 -10.04 1.53 -19.61
CA GLY A 71 -9.89 1.56 -21.07
C GLY A 71 -10.69 0.48 -21.78
N THR A 72 -11.65 -0.15 -21.09
CA THR A 72 -12.67 -0.99 -21.71
C THR A 72 -13.67 -0.13 -22.49
N GLN A 73 -14.51 -0.75 -23.33
CA GLN A 73 -15.56 -0.02 -24.06
C GLN A 73 -16.56 0.67 -23.11
N ALA A 74 -16.88 0.04 -21.98
CA ALA A 74 -17.72 0.63 -20.95
C ALA A 74 -17.08 1.88 -20.34
N ASP A 75 -15.77 1.84 -20.07
CA ASP A 75 -15.03 3.00 -19.55
C ASP A 75 -15.01 4.17 -20.55
N LEU A 76 -14.85 3.87 -21.85
CA LEU A 76 -14.85 4.88 -22.91
C LEU A 76 -16.22 5.52 -23.08
N ALA A 77 -17.29 4.71 -23.02
CA ALA A 77 -18.66 5.20 -23.08
C ALA A 77 -19.02 6.08 -21.87
N ASP A 78 -18.65 5.69 -20.64
CA ASP A 78 -18.85 6.52 -19.43
C ASP A 78 -18.08 7.85 -19.54
N ALA A 79 -16.83 7.81 -20.03
CA ALA A 79 -16.04 9.02 -20.22
C ALA A 79 -16.64 9.97 -21.27
N GLN A 80 -17.20 9.45 -22.36
CA GLN A 80 -17.89 10.25 -23.36
C GLN A 80 -19.18 10.86 -22.80
N ALA A 81 -19.97 10.09 -22.04
CA ALA A 81 -21.23 10.55 -21.46
C ALA A 81 -21.03 11.60 -20.36
N THR A 82 -19.98 11.44 -19.54
CA THR A 82 -19.76 12.29 -18.35
C THR A 82 -18.71 13.37 -18.55
N GLN A 83 -17.96 13.31 -19.66
CA GLN A 83 -16.77 14.14 -19.91
C GLN A 83 -15.71 14.01 -18.80
N GLN A 84 -15.72 12.90 -18.05
CA GLN A 84 -14.80 12.64 -16.95
C GLN A 84 -14.09 11.31 -17.14
N ARG A 85 -12.77 11.32 -16.91
CA ARG A 85 -11.95 10.11 -17.01
C ARG A 85 -11.78 9.47 -15.64
N ARG A 86 -12.64 8.51 -15.32
CA ARG A 86 -12.74 7.88 -14.00
C ARG A 86 -12.82 6.36 -14.12
N CYS A 87 -12.26 5.63 -13.14
CA CYS A 87 -12.37 4.17 -13.14
C CYS A 87 -13.73 3.72 -12.60
N ARG A 88 -14.08 2.45 -12.80
CA ARG A 88 -15.35 1.88 -12.30
C ARG A 88 -15.54 1.96 -10.77
N GLN A 89 -14.46 2.20 -10.01
CA GLN A 89 -14.46 2.31 -8.56
C GLN A 89 -14.37 3.77 -8.07
N HIS A 90 -14.52 4.77 -8.95
CA HIS A 90 -14.29 6.18 -8.63
C HIS A 90 -15.18 6.77 -7.53
N ALA A 91 -16.35 6.16 -7.30
CA ALA A 91 -17.31 6.58 -6.28
C ALA A 91 -17.31 5.65 -5.07
N SER A 92 -16.40 4.67 -5.03
CA SER A 92 -16.35 3.70 -3.94
C SER A 92 -15.71 4.32 -2.71
N PRO A 93 -16.28 4.10 -1.52
CA PRO A 93 -15.71 4.61 -0.28
C PRO A 93 -14.35 3.96 -0.01
N MET A 94 -13.43 4.76 0.52
CA MET A 94 -12.06 4.36 0.84
C MET A 94 -11.75 4.62 2.32
N GLY A 95 -10.95 3.72 2.89
CA GLY A 95 -10.22 3.96 4.12
C GLY A 95 -9.24 5.11 3.93
N TYR A 96 -9.07 5.96 4.94
CA TYR A 96 -8.11 7.04 4.90
C TYR A 96 -7.62 7.46 6.27
N VAL A 97 -6.43 8.07 6.26
CA VAL A 97 -5.91 8.88 7.37
C VAL A 97 -5.16 10.08 6.80
N LEU A 98 -5.42 11.25 7.37
CA LEU A 98 -4.71 12.49 7.08
C LEU A 98 -3.56 12.62 8.07
N TYR A 99 -2.41 13.11 7.60
CA TYR A 99 -1.20 13.29 8.39
C TYR A 99 -0.80 12.02 9.18
N PRO A 100 -0.58 10.88 8.48
CA PRO A 100 -0.24 9.63 9.15
C PRO A 100 1.06 9.78 9.95
N ALA A 101 1.16 9.03 11.05
CA ALA A 101 2.40 8.94 11.80
C ALA A 101 3.52 8.37 10.94
N LEU A 102 4.65 9.07 10.89
CA LEU A 102 5.89 8.61 10.25
C LEU A 102 6.78 7.96 11.31
N PHE A 103 7.12 6.70 11.09
CA PHE A 103 8.02 5.92 11.94
C PHE A 103 9.34 5.71 11.22
N ASP A 104 10.43 6.10 11.88
CA ASP A 104 11.80 5.81 11.46
C ASP A 104 12.30 4.56 12.21
N PRO A 105 12.43 3.40 11.53
CA PRO A 105 12.87 2.18 12.19
C PRO A 105 14.30 2.24 12.71
N MET A 106 15.14 3.17 12.21
CA MET A 106 16.54 3.25 12.61
C MET A 106 16.77 3.95 13.95
N GLN A 107 15.75 4.63 14.50
CA GLN A 107 15.78 5.26 15.82
C GLN A 107 15.43 4.30 16.96
N CYS A 108 15.10 3.05 16.64
CA CYS A 108 14.66 2.05 17.61
C CYS A 108 15.48 0.76 17.52
N HIS A 109 15.76 0.17 18.69
CA HIS A 109 16.41 -1.14 18.83
C HIS A 109 15.42 -2.28 19.06
N ALA A 110 14.12 -2.03 18.95
CA ALA A 110 13.11 -3.06 18.75
C ALA A 110 11.81 -2.38 18.33
N ALA A 111 11.04 -3.02 17.45
CA ALA A 111 9.68 -2.64 17.16
C ALA A 111 8.82 -3.87 16.87
N THR A 112 7.59 -3.82 17.33
CA THR A 112 6.52 -4.75 16.98
C THR A 112 5.37 -3.96 16.39
N LEU A 113 4.74 -4.54 15.37
CA LEU A 113 3.54 -4.02 14.76
C LEU A 113 2.48 -5.11 14.81
N ARG A 114 1.34 -4.80 15.40
CA ARG A 114 0.19 -5.70 15.51
C ARG A 114 -1.04 -5.04 14.93
N LEU A 115 -1.98 -5.86 14.49
CA LEU A 115 -3.33 -5.44 14.17
C LEU A 115 -4.23 -5.87 15.33
N ASP A 116 -5.00 -4.95 15.89
CA ASP A 116 -5.97 -5.29 16.92
C ASP A 116 -7.33 -5.73 16.35
N GLN A 117 -8.29 -6.02 17.24
CA GLN A 117 -9.61 -6.50 16.87
C GLN A 117 -10.44 -5.42 16.14
N ASP A 118 -10.13 -4.15 16.38
CA ASP A 118 -10.80 -3.00 15.76
C ASP A 118 -10.14 -2.59 14.42
N GLY A 119 -9.10 -3.32 14.00
CA GLY A 119 -8.37 -3.07 12.76
C GLY A 119 -7.37 -1.91 12.85
N MET A 120 -7.01 -1.47 14.06
CA MET A 120 -6.00 -0.46 14.30
C MET A 120 -4.61 -1.11 14.36
N LEU A 121 -3.62 -0.38 13.82
CA LEU A 121 -2.22 -0.77 13.91
C LEU A 121 -1.65 -0.33 15.24
N GLN A 122 -1.19 -1.29 16.04
CA GLN A 122 -0.51 -1.07 17.30
C GLN A 122 0.99 -1.20 17.09
N LEU A 123 1.67 -0.05 17.02
CA LEU A 123 3.12 0.05 17.02
C LEU A 123 3.62 0.11 18.47
N ARG A 124 4.57 -0.76 18.80
CA ARG A 124 5.34 -0.68 20.04
C ARG A 124 6.81 -0.68 19.66
N ALA A 125 7.56 0.35 20.01
CA ALA A 125 8.98 0.43 19.68
C ALA A 125 9.80 0.95 20.85
N ARG A 126 11.04 0.47 20.99
CA ARG A 126 11.97 0.92 22.03
C ARG A 126 13.08 1.73 21.38
N ALA A 127 13.21 2.99 21.77
CA ALA A 127 14.30 3.85 21.33
C ALA A 127 15.66 3.30 21.76
N ASP A 128 16.71 3.64 21.02
CA ASP A 128 18.08 3.32 21.42
C ASP A 128 18.40 3.88 22.82
N LEU A 129 19.36 3.25 23.52
CA LEU A 129 19.91 3.71 24.81
C LEU A 129 18.94 3.70 26.02
N GLY A 130 17.97 2.77 26.05
CA GLY A 130 17.06 2.63 27.20
C GLY A 130 15.99 3.72 27.28
N GLY A 131 15.73 4.41 26.17
CA GLY A 131 14.67 5.40 26.07
C GLY A 131 13.25 4.84 26.28
N ALA A 132 12.28 5.75 26.37
CA ALA A 132 10.88 5.41 26.61
C ALA A 132 10.33 4.46 25.55
N LEU A 133 9.41 3.58 25.98
CA LEU A 133 8.63 2.75 25.06
C LEU A 133 7.70 3.66 24.24
N LEU A 134 7.92 3.72 22.94
CA LEU A 134 6.98 4.30 21.99
C LEU A 134 5.78 3.37 21.85
N VAL A 135 4.61 3.85 22.26
CA VAL A 135 3.32 3.15 22.14
C VAL A 135 2.42 4.01 21.27
N ARG A 136 2.04 3.51 20.09
CA ARG A 136 1.17 4.22 19.15
C ARG A 136 0.14 3.28 18.58
N ASP A 137 -1.10 3.74 18.57
CA ASP A 137 -2.21 3.07 17.90
C ASP A 137 -2.67 4.00 16.77
N ALA A 138 -2.73 3.50 15.53
CA ALA A 138 -2.99 4.30 14.34
C ALA A 138 -3.80 3.51 13.31
N PRO A 139 -4.68 4.17 12.54
CA PRO A 139 -5.44 3.49 11.48
C PRO A 139 -4.55 3.05 10.31
N ALA A 140 -3.42 3.72 10.10
CA ALA A 140 -2.36 3.33 9.16
C ALA A 140 -1.04 3.95 9.63
N LEU A 141 0.09 3.40 9.17
CA LEU A 141 1.44 3.81 9.58
C LEU A 141 2.33 4.07 8.36
N ALA A 142 3.06 5.19 8.35
CA ALA A 142 4.13 5.43 7.38
C ALA A 142 5.46 4.95 7.96
N ILE A 143 6.23 4.23 7.16
CA ILE A 143 7.62 3.85 7.47
C ILE A 143 8.54 4.73 6.63
N ASP A 144 9.51 5.38 7.26
CA ASP A 144 10.56 6.11 6.58
C ASP A 144 11.58 5.14 5.98
N CYS A 145 11.59 5.04 4.66
CA CYS A 145 12.50 4.15 3.93
C CYS A 145 13.85 4.80 3.64
N ARG A 146 13.99 6.13 3.80
CA ARG A 146 15.28 6.83 3.60
C ARG A 146 16.33 6.36 4.59
N ALA A 147 15.89 5.95 5.77
CA ALA A 147 16.73 5.37 6.82
C ALA A 147 17.13 3.91 6.52
N LEU A 148 16.47 3.24 5.56
CA LEU A 148 16.60 1.81 5.27
C LEU A 148 17.42 1.55 3.99
N SER A 149 18.68 1.98 4.00
CA SER A 149 19.57 1.83 2.84
C SER A 149 19.67 0.37 2.36
N GLY A 150 19.48 0.16 1.05
CA GLY A 150 19.55 -1.16 0.40
C GLY A 150 18.32 -2.06 0.63
N VAL A 151 17.28 -1.59 1.33
CA VAL A 151 16.04 -2.37 1.52
C VAL A 151 15.07 -2.15 0.36
N PHE A 152 14.91 -0.93 -0.11
CA PHE A 152 14.03 -0.59 -1.23
C PHE A 152 14.78 0.18 -2.31
N HIS A 153 14.19 0.28 -3.50
CA HIS A 153 14.69 1.17 -4.54
C HIS A 153 14.83 2.60 -3.99
N PRO A 154 15.89 3.37 -4.34
CA PRO A 154 16.16 4.68 -3.74
C PRO A 154 15.01 5.70 -3.84
N ASP A 155 14.18 5.62 -4.88
CA ASP A 155 13.00 6.47 -5.06
C ASP A 155 11.85 6.16 -4.07
N ILE A 156 11.94 5.04 -3.35
CA ILE A 156 10.97 4.64 -2.33
C ILE A 156 11.43 5.23 -1.01
N VAL A 157 11.00 6.45 -0.75
CA VAL A 157 11.32 7.18 0.49
C VAL A 157 10.38 6.86 1.65
N GLN A 158 9.21 6.28 1.37
CA GLN A 158 8.19 5.95 2.37
C GLN A 158 7.43 4.68 1.98
N LEU A 159 7.12 3.83 2.96
CA LEU A 159 6.20 2.71 2.79
C LEU A 159 4.97 2.92 3.68
N ASN A 160 3.78 2.80 3.10
CA ASN A 160 2.52 2.91 3.84
C ASN A 160 1.98 1.54 4.22
N ILE A 161 1.82 1.30 5.53
CA ILE A 161 1.19 0.12 6.08
C ILE A 161 -0.27 0.45 6.40
N THR A 162 -1.18 -0.20 5.69
CA THR A 162 -2.63 -0.05 5.87
C THR A 162 -3.20 -1.31 6.53
N PRO A 163 -4.42 -1.24 7.11
CA PRO A 163 -5.03 -2.42 7.75
C PRO A 163 -5.13 -3.63 6.82
N PRO A 164 -5.56 -3.52 5.54
CA PRO A 164 -5.59 -4.67 4.64
C PRO A 164 -4.20 -5.29 4.40
N ALA A 165 -3.15 -4.47 4.33
CA ALA A 165 -1.78 -4.95 4.14
C ALA A 165 -1.24 -5.68 5.37
N ALA A 166 -1.48 -5.11 6.56
CA ALA A 166 -1.10 -5.75 7.82
C ALA A 166 -1.86 -7.07 8.03
N GLN A 167 -3.17 -7.08 7.74
CA GLN A 167 -4.00 -8.27 7.85
C GLN A 167 -3.55 -9.38 6.89
N ALA A 168 -3.32 -9.05 5.61
CA ALA A 168 -2.84 -10.01 4.61
C ALA A 168 -1.49 -10.62 5.02
N PHE A 169 -0.55 -9.80 5.51
CA PHE A 169 0.74 -10.27 5.97
C PHE A 169 0.65 -11.15 7.22
N ALA A 170 -0.16 -10.76 8.21
CA ALA A 170 -0.37 -11.55 9.42
C ALA A 170 -1.02 -12.90 9.10
N ALA A 171 -2.03 -12.93 8.23
CA ALA A 171 -2.68 -14.16 7.79
C ALA A 171 -1.70 -15.08 7.04
N ALA A 172 -0.88 -14.53 6.14
CA ALA A 172 0.13 -15.30 5.42
C ALA A 172 1.20 -15.89 6.36
N LEU A 173 1.65 -15.11 7.37
CA LEU A 173 2.56 -15.61 8.40
C LEU A 173 1.95 -16.75 9.21
N GLN A 174 0.69 -16.61 9.65
CA GLN A 174 -0.02 -17.64 10.41
C GLN A 174 -0.24 -18.91 9.60
N ALA A 175 -0.54 -18.78 8.30
CA ALA A 175 -0.71 -19.90 7.39
C ALA A 175 0.61 -20.57 6.99
N GLY A 176 1.77 -19.99 7.33
CA GLY A 176 3.08 -20.53 6.97
C GLY A 176 3.35 -20.56 5.46
N VAL A 177 2.70 -19.69 4.68
CA VAL A 177 2.93 -19.65 3.23
C VAL A 177 4.30 -19.05 2.91
N PRO A 178 4.97 -19.51 1.83
CA PRO A 178 6.18 -18.87 1.33
C PRO A 178 5.99 -17.36 1.08
N LEU A 179 6.70 -16.55 1.85
CA LEU A 179 6.68 -15.09 1.78
C LEU A 179 8.01 -14.58 1.22
N ASP A 180 7.93 -13.62 0.31
CA ASP A 180 9.08 -12.82 -0.12
C ASP A 180 8.60 -11.43 -0.58
N CYS A 181 9.47 -10.61 -1.16
CA CYS A 181 9.12 -9.34 -1.76
C CYS A 181 9.78 -9.21 -3.12
N SER A 182 8.98 -9.38 -4.18
CA SER A 182 9.38 -9.12 -5.56
C SER A 182 9.21 -7.65 -5.91
N ASP A 183 10.13 -7.09 -6.69
CA ASP A 183 10.01 -5.74 -7.24
C ASP A 183 9.45 -5.79 -8.66
N CYS A 184 8.69 -4.76 -9.02
CA CYS A 184 8.13 -4.65 -10.34
C CYS A 184 9.21 -4.42 -11.39
N ALA A 185 9.29 -5.31 -12.38
CA ALA A 185 10.26 -5.21 -13.48
C ALA A 185 10.14 -3.93 -14.32
N ARG A 186 8.99 -3.24 -14.25
CA ARG A 186 8.75 -1.99 -15.00
C ARG A 186 9.07 -0.72 -14.22
N CYS A 187 8.82 -0.69 -12.92
CA CYS A 187 8.88 0.56 -12.13
C CYS A 187 9.63 0.45 -10.80
N GLY A 188 10.24 -0.70 -10.50
CA GLY A 188 11.03 -0.93 -9.29
C GLY A 188 10.24 -0.95 -7.98
N HIS A 189 8.92 -0.67 -7.99
CA HIS A 189 8.11 -0.69 -6.78
C HIS A 189 7.90 -2.12 -6.26
N PRO A 190 7.96 -2.35 -4.93
CA PRO A 190 7.71 -3.65 -4.34
C PRO A 190 6.24 -4.05 -4.56
N HIS A 191 6.03 -5.32 -4.87
CA HIS A 191 4.70 -5.89 -4.97
C HIS A 191 4.12 -6.14 -3.58
N LEU A 192 2.82 -5.90 -3.48
CA LEU A 192 2.01 -6.19 -2.29
C LEU A 192 0.77 -6.95 -2.76
N ASP A 193 0.77 -8.25 -2.52
CA ASP A 193 -0.37 -9.11 -2.76
C ASP A 193 -1.40 -8.91 -1.63
N LEU A 194 -2.67 -8.81 -2.00
CA LEU A 194 -3.80 -8.55 -1.10
C LEU A 194 -5.00 -9.39 -1.55
N GLY A 195 -6.01 -9.50 -0.68
CA GLY A 195 -7.22 -10.26 -0.98
C GLY A 195 -6.89 -11.72 -1.35
N SER A 196 -7.50 -12.25 -2.41
CA SER A 196 -7.24 -13.62 -2.87
C SER A 196 -5.80 -13.87 -3.30
N PHE A 197 -5.06 -12.86 -3.76
CA PHE A 197 -3.64 -13.01 -4.12
C PHE A 197 -2.74 -13.20 -2.90
N ALA A 198 -3.16 -12.76 -1.71
CA ALA A 198 -2.41 -12.98 -0.48
C ALA A 198 -2.66 -14.36 0.15
N GLN A 199 -3.59 -15.15 -0.39
CA GLN A 199 -4.01 -16.43 0.20
C GLN A 199 -3.19 -17.63 -0.30
N ALA A 200 -2.59 -17.53 -1.49
CA ALA A 200 -1.85 -18.63 -2.09
C ALA A 200 -0.58 -18.14 -2.78
N PRO A 201 0.57 -18.82 -2.59
CA PRO A 201 1.79 -18.51 -3.32
C PRO A 201 1.60 -18.63 -4.82
N HIS A 202 2.12 -17.65 -5.54
CA HIS A 202 2.05 -17.63 -7.00
C HIS A 202 3.28 -16.92 -7.57
N ARG A 203 3.51 -17.11 -8.87
CA ARG A 203 4.70 -16.54 -9.55
C ARG A 203 4.44 -15.21 -10.23
N ARG A 204 3.18 -14.84 -10.50
CA ARG A 204 2.83 -13.70 -11.35
C ARG A 204 2.18 -12.61 -10.51
N HIS A 205 2.88 -11.50 -10.30
CA HIS A 205 2.40 -10.41 -9.46
C HIS A 205 1.91 -9.23 -10.29
N THR A 206 0.84 -8.59 -9.81
CA THR A 206 0.35 -7.33 -10.38
C THR A 206 0.88 -6.16 -9.56
N CYS A 207 1.53 -5.22 -10.23
CA CYS A 207 2.10 -4.05 -9.56
C CYS A 207 0.99 -3.03 -9.38
N GLY A 208 0.62 -2.73 -8.14
CA GLY A 208 -0.39 -1.71 -7.93
C GLY A 208 0.10 -0.28 -8.13
N HIS A 209 1.40 -0.03 -8.24
CA HIS A 209 1.91 1.33 -8.53
C HIS A 209 1.74 1.69 -10.01
N CYS A 210 2.05 0.78 -10.93
CA CYS A 210 2.02 1.08 -12.37
C CYS A 210 1.04 0.23 -13.19
N GLY A 211 0.33 -0.72 -12.55
CA GLY A 211 -0.58 -1.65 -13.22
C GLY A 211 0.14 -2.61 -14.16
N HIS A 212 1.43 -2.86 -13.97
CA HIS A 212 2.15 -3.86 -14.74
C HIS A 212 1.88 -5.25 -14.13
N ASP A 213 1.33 -6.15 -14.93
CA ASP A 213 0.86 -7.49 -14.53
C ASP A 213 1.71 -8.62 -15.07
N ALA A 214 2.97 -8.35 -15.43
CA ALA A 214 3.90 -9.35 -15.97
C ALA A 214 5.22 -9.39 -15.19
N SER A 215 5.18 -9.03 -13.90
CA SER A 215 6.32 -9.26 -13.00
C SER A 215 6.25 -10.66 -12.43
N HIS A 216 7.35 -11.39 -12.55
CA HIS A 216 7.42 -12.79 -12.12
C HIS A 216 8.52 -13.00 -11.07
N SER A 217 8.17 -13.65 -9.97
CA SER A 217 9.14 -14.14 -9.00
C SER A 217 9.80 -15.44 -9.48
N ALA A 218 10.99 -15.73 -8.94
CA ALA A 218 11.72 -16.95 -9.24
C ALA A 218 10.93 -18.20 -8.78
N SER A 219 10.40 -18.17 -7.56
CA SER A 219 9.56 -19.20 -6.95
C SER A 219 8.14 -18.68 -6.68
N ALA A 220 7.19 -19.59 -6.42
CA ALA A 220 5.85 -19.17 -6.00
C ALA A 220 5.89 -18.60 -4.58
N ILE A 221 5.44 -17.36 -4.42
CA ILE A 221 5.45 -16.60 -3.16
C ILE A 221 4.15 -15.81 -3.00
N VAL A 222 3.85 -15.40 -1.78
CA VAL A 222 3.02 -14.21 -1.52
C VAL A 222 3.98 -13.03 -1.37
N SER A 223 3.87 -12.04 -2.25
CA SER A 223 4.78 -10.90 -2.30
C SER A 223 4.31 -9.77 -1.38
N THR A 224 5.17 -9.30 -0.49
CA THR A 224 4.86 -8.18 0.41
C THR A 224 6.10 -7.43 0.91
N PRO A 225 6.13 -6.08 0.86
CA PRO A 225 7.23 -5.29 1.41
C PRO A 225 7.39 -5.45 2.92
N LEU A 226 6.33 -5.88 3.63
CA LEU A 226 6.40 -6.16 5.07
C LEU A 226 7.33 -7.33 5.39
N TRP A 227 7.45 -8.31 4.50
CA TRP A 227 8.43 -9.39 4.65
C TRP A 227 9.85 -8.86 4.55
N ARG A 228 10.11 -7.94 3.60
CA ARG A 228 11.43 -7.33 3.44
C ARG A 228 11.83 -6.50 4.64
N LEU A 229 10.90 -5.73 5.21
CA LEU A 229 11.10 -5.01 6.48
C LEU A 229 11.40 -5.97 7.64
N ARG A 230 10.63 -7.06 7.77
CA ARG A 230 10.88 -8.09 8.80
C ARG A 230 12.26 -8.72 8.64
N ALA A 231 12.65 -9.08 7.42
CA ALA A 231 13.95 -9.68 7.14
C ALA A 231 15.10 -8.71 7.43
N PHE A 232 14.94 -7.42 7.12
CA PHE A 232 15.88 -6.37 7.53
C PHE A 232 16.01 -6.33 9.06
N ALA A 233 14.90 -6.21 9.79
CA ALA A 233 14.90 -6.18 11.25
C ALA A 233 15.64 -7.38 11.87
N LEU A 234 15.42 -8.59 11.34
CA LEU A 234 16.08 -9.80 11.84
C LEU A 234 17.60 -9.86 11.59
N ARG A 235 18.09 -9.22 10.51
CA ARG A 235 19.54 -9.16 10.20
C ARG A 235 20.29 -8.12 11.02
N HIS A 236 19.58 -7.24 11.72
CA HIS A 236 20.16 -6.24 12.61
C HIS A 236 19.77 -6.52 14.08
N PRO A 237 20.14 -7.68 14.67
CA PRO A 237 19.62 -8.16 15.95
C PRO A 237 20.13 -7.41 17.20
N GLN A 238 21.18 -6.58 17.08
CA GLN A 238 21.48 -5.56 18.11
C GLN A 238 20.34 -4.53 18.27
N ARG A 239 19.29 -4.66 17.44
CA ARG A 239 18.17 -3.74 17.32
C ARG A 239 16.80 -4.41 17.15
N PHE A 240 16.62 -5.71 17.43
CA PHE A 240 15.29 -6.33 17.54
C PHE A 240 15.34 -7.64 18.36
N ALA A 241 14.91 -7.62 19.62
CA ALA A 241 14.54 -8.84 20.33
C ALA A 241 13.06 -9.18 20.03
N GLN A 242 12.82 -10.32 19.37
CA GLN A 242 11.50 -10.96 19.17
C GLN A 242 10.76 -11.13 20.53
N CYS A 243 9.42 -11.16 20.60
CA CYS A 243 8.61 -12.27 20.08
C CYS A 243 7.09 -11.99 20.15
N LEU A 244 6.36 -12.67 19.25
CA LEU A 244 4.92 -13.02 19.21
C LEU A 244 3.92 -11.96 19.65
#